data_AF-A0A9P7D4P4-F1
#
_entry.id   AF-A0A9P7D4P4-F1
#
_cell.length_a   1.000
_cell.length_b   1.000
_cell.length_c   1.000
_cell.angle_alpha   90.00
_cell.angle_beta   90.00
_cell.angle_gamma   90.00
#
_symmetry.space_group_name_H-M   'P 1'
#
loop_
_entity.id
_entity.type
_entity.pdbx_description
1 polymer ?
#
loop_
_entity_poly.entity_id
_entity_poly.type
_entity_poly.pdbx_seq_one_letter_code
_entity_poly.pdbx_strand_id
1 'polypeptide(L)'
;MTDLRLPFKLYVTADPRALAEEQPLPEALRRTSLSMRVLCFLALGRPDLDDHWKSLQSEQAFETVRSRLCSILTGTITAASILLAISGVFVSTGSPVPYFDYTSPVPYCLLLMSLMLAMIAMLTSGSSMIRWLHTDRYWTQEQLKPGGYFVLSYLLSIVTPIFFVAWSLNCFIFAMLITGFSSRSTICRAVTALWLVTYVVNIGTISVDVIWKYAKSLRSR
;
A
#
# COMPACT_ATOMS: atom_id res chain seq x y z
N MET A 1 -58.70 -18.88 -35.64
CA MET A 1 -57.49 -18.09 -35.32
C MET A 1 -57.00 -18.56 -33.98
N THR A 2 -56.02 -19.46 -33.99
CA THR A 2 -55.54 -20.23 -32.85
C THR A 2 -54.42 -19.43 -32.16
N ASP A 3 -54.66 -19.06 -30.90
CA ASP A 3 -53.75 -18.33 -30.02
C ASP A 3 -52.64 -19.28 -29.54
N LEU A 4 -51.42 -19.10 -30.06
CA LEU A 4 -50.25 -19.96 -29.83
C LEU A 4 -49.39 -19.34 -28.72
N ARG A 5 -49.89 -19.38 -27.48
CA ARG A 5 -49.09 -19.02 -26.29
C ARG A 5 -48.10 -20.13 -25.97
N LEU A 6 -46.88 -19.99 -26.46
CA LEU A 6 -45.74 -20.77 -25.97
C LEU A 6 -45.42 -20.34 -24.52
N PRO A 7 -45.37 -21.26 -23.55
CA PRO A 7 -44.90 -20.95 -22.22
C PRO A 7 -43.38 -20.81 -22.28
N PHE A 8 -42.89 -19.57 -22.16
CA PHE A 8 -41.51 -19.31 -21.75
C PHE A 8 -41.32 -19.88 -20.35
N LYS A 9 -40.94 -21.16 -20.26
CA LYS A 9 -40.28 -21.70 -19.08
C LYS A 9 -38.95 -20.98 -18.98
N LEU A 10 -38.91 -19.90 -18.20
CA LEU A 10 -37.68 -19.37 -17.65
C LEU A 10 -37.07 -20.55 -16.87
N TYR A 11 -36.11 -21.24 -17.48
CA TYR A 11 -35.16 -22.03 -16.73
C TYR A 11 -34.38 -21.02 -15.89
N VAL A 12 -34.87 -20.76 -14.67
CA VAL A 12 -34.00 -20.39 -13.57
C VAL A 12 -33.07 -21.59 -13.43
N THR A 13 -32.00 -21.60 -14.21
CA THR A 13 -30.81 -22.39 -13.89
C THR A 13 -30.46 -21.94 -12.50
N ALA A 14 -30.84 -22.75 -11.50
CA ALA A 14 -30.31 -22.64 -10.16
C ALA A 14 -28.80 -22.55 -10.36
N ASP A 15 -28.25 -21.37 -10.10
CA ASP A 15 -26.85 -21.10 -10.30
C ASP A 15 -26.09 -22.16 -9.48
N PRO A 16 -25.33 -23.08 -10.09
CA PRO A 16 -24.60 -24.11 -9.35
C PRO A 16 -23.66 -23.48 -8.30
N ARG A 17 -23.41 -22.17 -8.42
CA ARG A 17 -22.64 -21.32 -7.50
C ARG A 17 -23.30 -21.07 -6.14
N ALA A 18 -24.60 -21.32 -5.96
CA ALA A 18 -25.26 -21.16 -4.66
C ALA A 18 -24.96 -22.32 -3.67
N LEU A 19 -24.33 -23.40 -4.16
CA LEU A 19 -23.93 -24.59 -3.40
C LEU A 19 -22.41 -24.79 -3.39
N ALA A 20 -21.63 -23.74 -3.63
CA ALA A 20 -20.19 -23.80 -3.38
C ALA A 20 -19.98 -23.91 -1.86
N GLU A 21 -19.85 -25.14 -1.35
CA GLU A 21 -19.34 -25.41 -0.02
C GLU A 21 -18.08 -24.56 0.21
N GLU A 22 -18.01 -23.88 1.37
CA GLU A 22 -16.84 -23.09 1.75
C GLU A 22 -15.59 -23.95 1.60
N GLN A 23 -14.78 -23.68 0.56
CA GLN A 23 -13.55 -24.43 0.37
C GLN A 23 -12.58 -24.05 1.50
N PRO A 24 -12.10 -25.03 2.28
CA PRO A 24 -11.14 -24.76 3.33
C PRO A 24 -9.86 -24.15 2.73
N LEU A 25 -9.17 -23.32 3.52
CA LEU A 25 -7.91 -22.71 3.10
C LEU A 25 -6.91 -23.83 2.68
N PRO A 26 -6.34 -23.78 1.46
CA PRO A 26 -5.31 -24.71 1.04
C PRO A 26 -4.17 -24.82 2.07
N GLU A 27 -3.73 -26.05 2.37
CA GLU A 27 -2.67 -26.29 3.38
C GLU A 27 -1.37 -25.54 3.06
N ALA A 28 -1.07 -25.34 1.78
CA ALA A 28 0.06 -24.55 1.29
C ALA A 28 0.02 -23.09 1.78
N LEU A 29 -1.17 -22.52 1.97
CA LEU A 29 -1.37 -21.17 2.51
C LEU A 29 -1.35 -21.16 4.05
N ARG A 30 -1.67 -22.28 4.69
CA ARG A 30 -1.75 -22.40 6.16
C ARG A 30 -0.38 -22.33 6.83
N ARG A 31 0.68 -22.81 6.15
CA ARG A 31 2.06 -22.76 6.66
C ARG A 31 2.71 -21.40 6.36
N THR A 32 2.25 -20.35 7.04
CA THR A 32 2.82 -19.01 6.90
C THR A 32 4.11 -18.84 7.72
N SER A 33 5.21 -18.50 7.05
CA SER A 33 6.43 -18.02 7.71
C SER A 33 6.15 -16.71 8.45
N LEU A 34 7.00 -16.35 9.42
CA LEU A 34 6.86 -15.09 10.15
C LEU A 34 6.92 -13.87 9.22
N SER A 35 7.77 -13.90 8.20
CA SER A 35 7.83 -12.85 7.16
C SER A 35 6.51 -12.72 6.40
N MET A 36 5.87 -13.84 6.07
CA MET A 36 4.57 -13.83 5.41
C MET A 36 3.49 -13.21 6.29
N ARG A 37 3.46 -13.54 7.59
CA ARG A 37 2.51 -12.94 8.54
C ARG A 37 2.68 -11.43 8.67
N VAL A 38 3.92 -10.94 8.66
CA VAL A 38 4.21 -9.50 8.66
C VAL A 38 3.71 -8.86 7.37
N LEU A 39 3.97 -9.47 6.21
CA LEU A 39 3.47 -8.97 4.92
C LEU A 39 1.95 -8.98 4.84
N CYS A 40 1.28 -10.04 5.30
CA CYS A 40 -0.18 -10.10 5.41
C CYS A 40 -0.70 -8.97 6.30
N PHE A 41 -0.07 -8.74 7.45
CA PHE A 41 -0.48 -7.68 8.35
C PHE A 41 -0.32 -6.29 7.74
N LEU A 42 0.78 -6.04 7.04
CA LEU A 42 1.01 -4.77 6.35
C LEU A 42 0.04 -4.56 5.18
N ALA A 43 -0.26 -5.61 4.41
CA ALA A 43 -1.13 -5.53 3.23
C ALA A 43 -2.62 -5.47 3.59
N LEU A 44 -3.06 -6.31 4.53
CA LEU A 44 -4.47 -6.61 4.79
C LEU A 44 -4.92 -6.17 6.19
N GLY A 45 -4.00 -5.81 7.08
CA GLY A 45 -4.27 -5.50 8.49
C GLY A 45 -4.50 -6.73 9.37
N ARG A 46 -4.27 -7.94 8.83
CA ARG A 46 -4.43 -9.22 9.53
C ARG A 46 -3.19 -10.09 9.31
N PRO A 47 -2.69 -10.80 10.32
CA PRO A 47 -1.54 -11.69 10.17
C PRO A 47 -1.87 -13.01 9.44
N ASP A 48 -3.13 -13.24 9.07
CA ASP A 48 -3.55 -14.40 8.26
C ASP A 48 -4.14 -14.02 6.91
N LEU A 49 -4.14 -15.02 6.03
CA LEU A 49 -4.91 -15.02 4.79
C LEU A 49 -6.30 -15.62 4.95
N ASP A 50 -6.62 -16.30 6.06
CA ASP A 50 -7.94 -16.93 6.30
C ASP A 50 -9.13 -15.99 5.99
N ASP A 51 -9.12 -14.78 6.57
CA ASP A 51 -10.19 -13.80 6.36
C ASP A 51 -10.27 -13.35 4.89
N HIS A 52 -9.11 -13.19 4.25
CA HIS A 52 -9.06 -12.82 2.84
C HIS A 52 -9.52 -13.96 1.94
N TRP A 53 -9.15 -15.21 2.25
CA TRP A 53 -9.61 -16.38 1.54
C TRP A 53 -11.12 -16.55 1.64
N LYS A 54 -11.71 -16.33 2.83
CA LYS A 54 -13.17 -16.28 3.01
C LYS A 54 -13.79 -15.16 2.17
N SER A 55 -13.13 -14.00 2.08
CA SER A 55 -13.63 -12.91 1.22
C SER A 55 -13.65 -13.30 -0.26
N LEU A 56 -12.80 -14.21 -0.73
CA LEU A 56 -12.83 -14.73 -2.11
C LEU A 56 -14.00 -15.66 -2.39
N GLN A 57 -14.72 -16.15 -1.37
CA GLN A 57 -15.90 -17.01 -1.54
C GLN A 57 -17.17 -16.20 -1.80
N SER A 58 -17.21 -14.91 -1.42
CA SER A 58 -18.35 -14.02 -1.59
C SER A 58 -17.99 -12.84 -2.49
N GLU A 59 -18.78 -12.62 -3.56
CA GLU A 59 -18.58 -11.50 -4.48
C GLU A 59 -18.57 -10.15 -3.75
N GLN A 60 -19.54 -9.94 -2.85
CA GLN A 60 -19.65 -8.70 -2.08
C GLN A 60 -18.46 -8.49 -1.12
N ALA A 61 -17.98 -9.57 -0.49
CA ALA A 61 -16.83 -9.49 0.40
C ALA A 61 -15.54 -9.21 -0.38
N PHE A 62 -15.36 -9.86 -1.53
CA PHE A 62 -14.25 -9.60 -2.44
C PHE A 62 -14.24 -8.15 -2.90
N GLU A 63 -15.36 -7.62 -3.36
CA GLU A 63 -15.49 -6.21 -3.78
C GLU A 63 -15.17 -5.23 -2.66
N THR A 64 -15.55 -5.55 -1.42
CA THR A 64 -15.20 -4.74 -0.26
C THR A 64 -13.69 -4.71 -0.02
N VAL A 65 -13.01 -5.85 -0.13
CA VAL A 65 -11.54 -5.90 -0.01
C VAL A 65 -10.87 -5.19 -1.19
N ARG A 66 -11.33 -5.45 -2.42
CA ARG A 66 -10.81 -4.85 -3.65
C ARG A 66 -10.91 -3.32 -3.60
N SER A 67 -12.08 -2.78 -3.28
CA SER A 67 -12.29 -1.33 -3.15
C SER A 67 -11.39 -0.71 -2.08
N ARG A 68 -11.20 -1.37 -0.94
CA ARG A 68 -10.27 -0.93 0.11
C ARG A 68 -8.82 -0.90 -0.39
N LEU A 69 -8.36 -1.95 -1.08
CA LEU A 69 -7.00 -2.01 -1.64
C LEU A 69 -6.79 -0.95 -2.71
N CYS A 70 -7.76 -0.78 -3.61
CA CYS A 70 -7.76 0.28 -4.62
C CYS A 70 -7.71 1.68 -3.98
N SER A 71 -8.43 1.90 -2.87
CA SER A 71 -8.37 3.15 -2.12
C SER A 71 -6.99 3.40 -1.50
N ILE A 72 -6.36 2.38 -0.91
CA ILE A 72 -4.99 2.46 -0.37
C ILE A 72 -3.99 2.79 -1.49
N LEU A 73 -4.07 2.10 -2.63
CA LEU A 73 -3.20 2.36 -3.77
C LEU A 73 -3.42 3.76 -4.35
N THR A 74 -4.67 4.22 -4.44
CA THR A 74 -4.98 5.59 -4.87
C THR A 74 -4.36 6.63 -3.93
N GLY A 75 -4.51 6.46 -2.62
CA GLY A 75 -3.85 7.34 -1.64
C GLY A 75 -2.32 7.31 -1.76
N THR A 76 -1.75 6.14 -2.06
CA THR A 76 -0.31 5.96 -2.30
C THR A 76 0.14 6.72 -3.55
N ILE A 77 -0.63 6.64 -4.66
CA ILE A 77 -0.38 7.41 -5.89
C ILE A 77 -0.42 8.90 -5.62
N THR A 78 -1.42 9.38 -4.86
CA THR A 78 -1.56 10.80 -4.50
C THR A 78 -0.36 11.28 -3.68
N ALA A 79 0.03 10.54 -2.63
CA ALA A 79 1.19 10.87 -1.80
C ALA A 79 2.49 10.89 -2.61
N ALA A 80 2.70 9.88 -3.47
CA ALA A 80 3.85 9.81 -4.35
C ALA A 80 3.88 10.97 -5.35
N SER A 81 2.75 11.35 -5.93
CA SER A 81 2.64 12.50 -6.84
C SER A 81 3.02 13.81 -6.16
N ILE A 82 2.58 14.02 -4.91
CA ILE A 82 2.93 15.21 -4.13
C ILE A 82 4.43 15.23 -3.85
N LEU A 83 5.00 14.12 -3.37
CA LEU A 83 6.44 14.01 -3.12
C LEU A 83 7.27 14.22 -4.38
N LEU A 84 6.80 13.67 -5.51
CA LEU A 84 7.44 13.84 -6.81
C LEU A 84 7.47 15.31 -7.23
N ALA A 85 6.33 16.00 -7.15
CA ALA A 85 6.23 17.41 -7.50
C ALA A 85 7.13 18.28 -6.62
N ILE A 86 7.06 18.10 -5.30
CA ILE A 86 7.85 18.90 -4.34
C ILE A 86 9.35 18.62 -4.53
N SER A 87 9.75 17.34 -4.55
CA SER A 87 11.17 16.98 -4.76
C SER A 87 11.66 17.49 -6.12
N GLY A 88 10.81 17.45 -7.14
CA GLY A 88 11.13 17.96 -8.49
C GLY A 88 11.42 19.46 -8.48
N VAL A 89 10.65 20.26 -7.74
CA VAL A 89 10.94 21.70 -7.57
C VAL A 89 12.30 21.89 -6.91
N PHE A 90 12.58 21.22 -5.78
CA PHE A 90 13.86 21.38 -5.08
C PHE A 90 15.07 20.87 -5.88
N VAL A 91 14.90 19.86 -6.74
CA VAL A 91 15.98 19.36 -7.61
C VAL A 91 16.22 20.28 -8.81
N SER A 92 15.17 20.92 -9.33
CA SER A 92 15.25 21.74 -10.55
C SER A 92 15.53 23.22 -10.30
N THR A 93 15.43 23.68 -9.05
CA THR A 93 15.62 25.09 -8.70
C THR A 93 16.85 25.29 -7.82
N GLY A 94 17.48 26.46 -7.93
CA GLY A 94 18.55 26.87 -7.03
C GLY A 94 17.98 27.43 -5.72
N SER A 95 18.78 27.40 -4.66
CA SER A 95 18.33 27.91 -3.37
C SER A 95 17.93 29.40 -3.47
N PRO A 96 16.69 29.77 -3.11
CA PRO A 96 16.22 31.14 -3.19
C PRO A 96 16.83 32.02 -2.10
N VAL A 97 17.38 31.42 -1.03
CA VAL A 97 17.95 32.16 0.10
C VAL A 97 19.32 31.60 0.50
N PRO A 98 20.34 32.46 0.67
CA PRO A 98 21.72 32.02 0.86
C PRO A 98 21.98 31.29 2.19
N TYR A 99 21.05 31.41 3.15
CA TYR A 99 21.15 30.74 4.44
C TYR A 99 20.48 29.36 4.45
N PHE A 100 19.78 28.93 3.40
CA PHE A 100 19.13 27.61 3.34
C PHE A 100 19.55 26.88 2.06
N ASP A 101 20.78 26.35 2.05
CA ASP A 101 21.37 25.76 0.85
C ASP A 101 21.07 24.26 0.72
N TYR A 102 19.93 23.93 0.11
CA TYR A 102 19.56 22.56 -0.24
C TYR A 102 20.27 22.04 -1.50
N THR A 103 21.06 22.87 -2.18
CA THR A 103 21.85 22.47 -3.37
C THR A 103 23.18 21.86 -3.00
N SER A 104 23.55 21.93 -1.71
CA SER A 104 24.72 21.22 -1.19
C SER A 104 24.63 19.70 -1.48
N PRO A 105 25.78 19.01 -1.66
CA PRO A 105 25.79 17.66 -2.25
C PRO A 105 24.92 16.62 -1.51
N VAL A 106 24.91 16.66 -0.17
CA VAL A 106 24.20 15.67 0.64
C VAL A 106 22.67 15.86 0.59
N PRO A 107 22.10 17.04 0.91
CA PRO A 107 20.67 17.30 0.68
C PRO A 107 20.23 17.07 -0.76
N TYR A 108 21.01 17.50 -1.73
CA TYR A 108 20.67 17.32 -3.14
C TYR A 108 20.57 15.84 -3.54
N CYS A 109 21.52 15.01 -3.09
CA CYS A 109 21.47 13.56 -3.30
C CYS A 109 20.20 12.93 -2.69
N LEU A 110 19.84 13.34 -1.46
CA LEU A 110 18.63 12.85 -0.79
C LEU A 110 17.34 13.31 -1.50
N LEU A 111 17.30 14.52 -2.03
CA LEU A 111 16.19 15.02 -2.84
C LEU A 111 16.04 14.25 -4.16
N LEU A 112 17.16 13.93 -4.83
CA LEU A 112 17.15 13.06 -6.01
C LEU A 112 16.66 11.65 -5.68
N MET A 113 17.13 11.06 -4.59
CA MET A 113 16.63 9.76 -4.13
C MET A 113 15.12 9.82 -3.85
N SER A 114 14.67 10.84 -3.12
CA SER A 114 13.24 11.09 -2.87
C SER A 114 12.43 11.13 -4.15
N LEU A 115 12.89 11.88 -5.15
CA LEU A 115 12.26 12.00 -6.48
C LEU A 115 12.17 10.63 -7.18
N MET A 116 13.28 9.89 -7.26
CA MET A 116 13.31 8.57 -7.91
C MET A 116 12.38 7.57 -7.23
N LEU A 117 12.40 7.52 -5.90
CA LEU A 117 11.53 6.64 -5.13
C LEU A 117 10.05 6.99 -5.30
N ALA A 118 9.71 8.28 -5.35
CA ALA A 118 8.35 8.73 -5.64
C ALA A 118 7.89 8.29 -7.04
N MET A 119 8.75 8.39 -8.06
CA MET A 119 8.44 7.87 -9.40
C MET A 119 8.21 6.36 -9.39
N ILE A 120 9.11 5.59 -8.75
CA ILE A 120 8.97 4.13 -8.65
C ILE A 120 7.68 3.78 -7.89
N ALA A 121 7.37 4.48 -6.80
CA ALA A 121 6.14 4.29 -6.05
C ALA A 121 4.90 4.54 -6.91
N MET A 122 4.86 5.62 -7.70
CA MET A 122 3.76 5.90 -8.63
C MET A 122 3.59 4.81 -9.69
N LEU A 123 4.70 4.37 -10.32
CA LEU A 123 4.65 3.35 -11.36
C LEU A 123 4.19 1.99 -10.82
N THR A 124 4.73 1.59 -9.67
CA THR A 124 4.39 0.31 -9.03
C THR A 124 2.98 0.30 -8.46
N SER A 125 2.52 1.41 -7.86
CA SER A 125 1.14 1.55 -7.40
C SER A 125 0.13 1.61 -8.55
N GLY A 126 0.43 2.35 -9.62
CA GLY A 126 -0.39 2.39 -10.84
C GLY A 126 -0.50 1.02 -11.52
N SER A 127 0.63 0.31 -11.68
CA SER A 127 0.63 -1.06 -12.21
C SER A 127 -0.19 -2.02 -11.34
N SER A 128 -0.06 -1.91 -10.01
CA SER A 128 -0.84 -2.72 -9.08
C SER A 128 -2.33 -2.38 -9.13
N MET A 129 -2.68 -1.10 -9.25
CA MET A 129 -4.06 -0.64 -9.39
C MET A 129 -4.72 -1.20 -10.66
N ILE A 130 -4.03 -1.13 -11.80
CA ILE A 130 -4.53 -1.71 -13.08
C ILE A 130 -4.75 -3.21 -12.91
N ARG A 131 -3.79 -3.92 -12.31
CA ARG A 131 -3.95 -5.35 -12.00
C ARG A 131 -5.22 -5.57 -11.18
N TRP A 132 -5.42 -4.80 -10.11
CA TRP A 132 -6.56 -4.91 -9.21
C TRP A 132 -7.91 -4.63 -9.89
N LEU A 133 -7.97 -3.67 -10.80
CA LEU A 133 -9.19 -3.34 -11.54
C LEU A 133 -9.59 -4.43 -12.55
N HIS A 134 -8.61 -5.12 -13.14
CA HIS A 134 -8.84 -6.17 -14.13
C HIS A 134 -8.84 -7.59 -13.57
N THR A 135 -8.60 -7.73 -12.27
CA THR A 135 -8.57 -9.05 -11.64
C THR A 135 -9.96 -9.41 -11.12
N ASP A 136 -10.48 -10.53 -11.61
CA ASP A 136 -11.71 -11.13 -11.11
C ASP A 136 -11.45 -12.02 -9.89
N ARG A 137 -12.51 -12.23 -9.10
CA ARG A 137 -12.49 -13.10 -7.92
C ARG A 137 -12.00 -14.50 -8.25
N TYR A 138 -12.52 -15.08 -9.34
CA TYR A 138 -12.17 -16.44 -9.79
C TYR A 138 -10.69 -16.56 -10.14
N TRP A 139 -10.16 -15.60 -10.91
CA TRP A 139 -8.74 -15.56 -11.26
C TRP A 139 -7.87 -15.45 -10.00
N THR A 140 -8.25 -14.57 -9.05
CA THR A 140 -7.52 -14.42 -7.78
C THR A 140 -7.48 -15.73 -7.01
N GLN A 141 -8.61 -16.42 -6.91
CA GLN A 141 -8.71 -17.69 -6.22
C GLN A 141 -7.84 -18.76 -6.91
N GLU A 142 -7.87 -18.85 -8.24
CA GLU A 142 -7.03 -19.78 -9.00
C GLU A 142 -5.53 -19.51 -8.83
N GLN A 143 -5.11 -18.25 -8.81
CA GLN A 143 -3.69 -17.90 -8.64
C GLN A 143 -3.20 -18.11 -7.19
N LEU A 144 -4.09 -18.00 -6.20
CA LEU A 144 -3.74 -18.22 -4.80
C LEU A 144 -3.73 -19.71 -4.42
N LYS A 145 -4.49 -20.58 -5.11
CA LYS A 145 -4.54 -22.04 -4.86
C LYS A 145 -3.17 -22.73 -4.85
N PRO A 146 -2.27 -22.49 -5.82
CA PRO A 146 -0.92 -23.05 -5.81
C PRO A 146 -0.06 -22.62 -4.61
N GLY A 147 -0.43 -21.52 -3.94
CA GLY A 147 0.34 -20.95 -2.84
C GLY A 147 1.70 -20.38 -3.26
N GLY A 148 2.56 -20.11 -2.27
CA GLY A 148 3.96 -19.73 -2.50
C GLY A 148 4.16 -18.36 -3.17
N TYR A 149 4.85 -18.36 -4.32
CA TYR A 149 5.31 -17.14 -5.02
C TYR A 149 4.15 -16.21 -5.42
N PHE A 150 3.00 -16.74 -5.82
CA PHE A 150 1.87 -15.92 -6.25
C PHE A 150 1.29 -15.09 -5.10
N VAL A 151 1.18 -15.69 -3.92
CA VAL A 151 0.70 -15.00 -2.70
C VAL A 151 1.70 -13.93 -2.28
N LEU A 152 3.00 -14.25 -2.34
CA LEU A 152 4.05 -13.30 -2.02
C LEU A 152 4.03 -12.12 -3.00
N SER A 153 3.98 -12.38 -4.31
CA SER A 153 3.89 -11.36 -5.36
C SER A 153 2.63 -10.49 -5.19
N TYR A 154 1.51 -11.12 -4.87
CA TYR A 154 0.25 -10.45 -4.55
C TYR A 154 0.41 -9.48 -3.37
N LEU A 155 0.97 -9.92 -2.25
CA LEU A 155 1.14 -9.07 -1.05
C LEU A 155 2.19 -7.97 -1.29
N LEU A 156 3.29 -8.31 -1.96
CA LEU A 156 4.33 -7.36 -2.33
C LEU A 156 3.78 -6.27 -3.26
N SER A 157 2.84 -6.57 -4.16
CA SER A 157 2.25 -5.56 -5.04
C SER A 157 1.51 -4.45 -4.28
N ILE A 158 0.98 -4.76 -3.08
CA ILE A 158 0.30 -3.79 -2.22
C ILE A 158 1.32 -3.06 -1.35
N VAL A 159 2.24 -3.81 -0.73
CA VAL A 159 3.10 -3.30 0.34
C VAL A 159 4.32 -2.53 -0.20
N THR A 160 4.89 -2.96 -1.32
CA THR A 160 6.07 -2.35 -1.95
C THR A 160 5.88 -0.85 -2.27
N PRO A 161 4.80 -0.42 -2.95
CA PRO A 161 4.64 1.01 -3.26
C PRO A 161 4.50 1.87 -1.99
N ILE A 162 3.87 1.36 -0.94
CA ILE A 162 3.75 2.06 0.35
C ILE A 162 5.14 2.27 0.96
N PHE A 163 6.01 1.26 0.93
CA PHE A 163 7.38 1.39 1.40
C PHE A 163 8.20 2.40 0.59
N PHE A 164 8.04 2.43 -0.74
CA PHE A 164 8.74 3.42 -1.56
C PHE A 164 8.28 4.85 -1.28
N VAL A 165 6.98 5.08 -1.05
CA VAL A 165 6.48 6.40 -0.59
C VAL A 165 7.07 6.77 0.77
N ALA A 166 7.04 5.85 1.74
CA ALA A 166 7.59 6.10 3.06
C ALA A 166 9.10 6.41 2.99
N TRP A 167 9.86 5.65 2.21
CA TRP A 167 11.30 5.86 2.04
C TRP A 167 11.60 7.19 1.31
N SER A 168 10.82 7.52 0.27
CA SER A 168 10.87 8.82 -0.42
C SER A 168 10.67 9.99 0.56
N LEU A 169 9.60 9.93 1.36
CA LEU A 169 9.30 10.95 2.38
C LEU A 169 10.45 11.09 3.39
N ASN A 170 11.04 9.99 3.84
CA ASN A 170 12.17 10.02 4.76
C ASN A 170 13.39 10.70 4.13
N CYS A 171 13.75 10.34 2.89
CA CYS A 171 14.83 11.00 2.16
C CYS A 171 14.57 12.51 2.04
N PHE A 172 13.35 12.92 1.69
CA PHE A 172 12.95 14.32 1.61
C PHE A 172 13.12 15.04 2.95
N ILE A 173 12.57 14.47 4.03
CA ILE A 173 12.67 15.05 5.38
C ILE A 173 14.13 15.19 5.80
N PHE A 174 14.95 14.15 5.62
CA PHE A 174 16.37 14.21 5.97
C PHE A 174 17.13 15.28 5.16
N ALA A 175 16.84 15.44 3.87
CA ALA A 175 17.43 16.51 3.07
C ALA A 175 17.14 17.89 3.67
N MET A 176 15.88 18.12 4.04
CA MET A 176 15.45 19.40 4.59
C MET A 176 15.96 19.62 6.02
N LEU A 177 16.07 18.56 6.83
CA LEU A 177 16.68 18.61 8.17
C LEU A 177 18.17 18.96 8.08
N ILE A 178 18.93 18.30 7.21
CA ILE A 178 20.36 18.58 7.02
C ILE A 178 20.56 20.02 6.54
N THR A 179 19.75 20.47 5.57
CA THR A 179 19.79 21.85 5.08
C THR A 179 19.49 22.85 6.20
N GLY A 180 18.44 22.59 6.99
CA GLY A 180 18.01 23.45 8.07
C GLY A 180 19.00 23.54 9.23
N PHE A 181 19.61 22.42 9.63
CA PHE A 181 20.65 22.41 10.67
C PHE A 181 21.97 23.04 10.19
N SER A 182 22.27 22.93 8.89
CA SER A 182 23.43 23.58 8.27
C SER A 182 23.20 25.07 8.00
N SER A 183 22.00 25.58 8.25
CA SER A 183 21.66 26.98 8.04
C SER A 183 22.43 27.91 8.98
N ARG A 184 22.89 29.05 8.44
CA ARG A 184 23.46 30.14 9.25
C ARG A 184 22.42 30.85 10.11
N SER A 185 21.12 30.71 9.80
CA SER A 185 20.03 31.34 10.53
C SER A 185 19.67 30.54 11.79
N THR A 186 19.71 31.19 12.96
CA THR A 186 19.26 30.58 14.22
C THR A 186 17.78 30.23 14.20
N ILE A 187 16.95 31.05 13.52
CA ILE A 187 15.51 30.78 13.37
C ILE A 187 15.30 29.50 12.57
N CYS A 188 16.01 29.32 11.44
CA CYS A 188 15.91 28.10 10.64
C CYS A 188 16.30 26.87 11.47
N ARG A 189 17.42 26.91 12.19
CA ARG A 189 17.86 25.81 13.05
C ARG A 189 16.84 25.47 14.15
N ALA A 190 16.24 26.48 14.79
CA ALA A 190 15.22 26.27 15.81
C ALA A 190 13.95 25.63 15.25
N VAL A 191 13.47 26.10 14.09
CA VAL A 191 12.32 25.52 13.39
C VAL A 191 12.62 24.08 12.96
N THR A 192 13.81 23.81 12.44
CA THR A 192 14.25 22.45 12.06
C THR A 192 14.32 21.51 13.26
N ALA A 193 14.80 21.98 14.42
CA ALA A 193 14.81 21.19 15.65
C ALA A 193 13.38 20.85 16.12
N LEU A 194 12.46 21.82 16.09
CA LEU A 194 11.05 21.60 16.42
C LEU A 194 10.41 20.59 15.46
N TRP A 195 10.73 20.68 14.17
CA TRP A 195 10.23 19.75 13.17
C TRP A 195 10.78 18.34 13.36
N LEU A 196 12.07 18.18 13.70
CA LEU A 196 12.66 16.88 14.04
C LEU A 196 11.95 16.24 15.23
N VAL A 197 11.71 16.99 16.31
CA VAL A 197 10.97 16.49 17.49
C VAL A 197 9.58 16.02 17.07
N THR A 198 8.86 16.83 16.30
CA THR A 198 7.52 16.49 15.80
C THR A 198 7.54 15.21 14.96
N TYR A 199 8.52 15.08 14.06
CA TYR A 199 8.71 13.91 13.22
C TYR A 199 9.00 12.65 14.06
N VAL A 200 9.92 12.71 15.03
CA VAL A 200 10.25 11.59 15.91
C VAL A 200 9.03 11.16 16.74
N VAL A 201 8.29 12.11 17.30
CA VAL A 201 7.05 11.83 18.07
C VAL A 201 6.00 11.16 17.18
N ASN A 202 5.79 11.65 15.96
CA ASN A 202 4.82 11.08 15.03
C ASN A 202 5.21 9.65 14.61
N ILE A 203 6.45 9.44 14.19
CA ILE A 203 6.95 8.10 13.80
C ILE A 203 6.89 7.13 14.98
N GLY A 204 7.28 7.60 16.19
CA GLY A 204 7.18 6.81 17.41
C GLY A 204 5.74 6.40 17.71
N THR A 205 4.80 7.34 17.64
CA THR A 205 3.37 7.09 17.87
C THR A 205 2.79 6.10 16.87
N ILE A 206 3.09 6.27 15.58
CA ILE A 206 2.66 5.35 14.52
C ILE A 206 3.25 3.95 14.75
N SER A 207 4.54 3.87 15.07
CA SER A 207 5.21 2.58 15.31
C SER A 207 4.61 1.84 16.50
N VAL A 208 4.36 2.55 17.60
CA VAL A 208 3.72 1.98 18.80
C VAL A 208 2.30 1.50 18.50
N ASP A 209 1.49 2.28 17.77
CA ASP A 209 0.13 1.87 17.38
C ASP A 209 0.15 0.63 16.47
N VAL A 210 1.05 0.57 15.49
CA VAL A 210 1.22 -0.58 14.59
C VAL A 210 1.64 -1.82 15.37
N ILE A 211 2.64 -1.72 16.25
CA ILE A 211 3.10 -2.83 17.10
C ILE A 211 1.99 -3.29 18.04
N TRP A 212 1.27 -2.35 18.65
CA TRP A 212 0.14 -2.65 19.54
C TRP A 212 -0.98 -3.39 18.80
N LYS A 213 -1.38 -2.92 17.61
CA LYS A 213 -2.37 -3.59 16.75
C LYS A 213 -1.91 -4.98 16.35
N TYR A 214 -0.64 -5.13 15.98
CA TYR A 214 -0.06 -6.44 15.64
C TYR A 214 -0.10 -7.40 16.82
N ALA A 215 0.37 -6.97 18.00
CA ALA A 215 0.38 -7.76 19.23
C ALA A 215 -1.04 -8.14 19.70
N LYS A 216 -2.02 -7.24 19.54
CA LYS A 216 -3.42 -7.53 19.82
C LYS A 216 -3.97 -8.59 18.86
N SER A 217 -3.64 -8.50 17.58
CA SER A 217 -4.07 -9.47 16.57
C SER A 217 -3.46 -10.86 16.74
N LEU A 218 -2.27 -10.97 17.38
CA LEU A 218 -1.68 -12.25 17.72
C LEU A 218 -2.36 -12.90 18.93
N ARG A 219 -2.83 -12.09 19.90
CA ARG A 219 -3.50 -12.58 21.13
C ARG A 219 -4.94 -13.04 20.95
N SER A 220 -5.62 -12.60 19.89
CA SER A 220 -7.01 -12.99 19.60
C SER A 220 -7.15 -14.35 18.90
N ARG A 221 -6.09 -15.16 18.90
CA ARG A 221 -6.03 -16.50 18.33
C ARG A 221 -5.78 -17.49 19.44
#